data_AF-Q8T0U7-F1
#
_entry.id   AF-Q8T0U7-F1
#
_cell.length_a   1.000
_cell.length_b   1.000
_cell.length_c   1.000
_cell.angle_alpha   90.00
_cell.angle_beta   90.00
_cell.angle_gamma   90.00
#
_symmetry.space_group_name_H-M   'P 1'
#
loop_
_entity.id
_entity.type
_entity.pdbx_description
1 polymer ?
#
loop_
_entity_poly.entity_id
_entity_poly.type
_entity_poly.pdbx_seq_one_letter_code
_entity_poly.pdbx_strand_id
1 'polypeptide(L)'
;MPYIEYMNDQGLKAMYTMIHGNPNVAFIWNVEQLEQLPAKKPNLLTLHVNQSLQQDILAMQYVKGFLNHGDSFSLQEAIHYGVPVVVLPLKLEEFNNAQRVMERNLGVMLQVKEFNQSSLSDALTRILDEERFISALHQAQLKFRTRPQSALELAVWHAEQLIAEPRLFKHFAQTETLAQNFFVANSLDVLTVPLIVLLAAVVSLANLVYVLYTGGSKRQQTLEKAVLKKRKKSKKSSPQTFTPVNVTLKLETSELLEDLNNEILEGEEELLKGEEKPLEEKKED
;
A
#
# COMPACT_ATOMS: atom_id res chain seq x y z
N MET A 1 2.72 3.34 5.66
CA MET A 1 3.38 4.26 4.70
C MET A 1 4.65 4.78 5.38
N PRO A 2 5.83 4.65 4.77
CA PRO A 2 7.11 4.96 5.44
C PRO A 2 7.22 6.39 5.99
N TYR A 3 6.49 7.35 5.40
CA TYR A 3 6.45 8.74 5.89
C TYR A 3 5.61 8.93 7.16
N ILE A 4 4.61 8.09 7.40
CA ILE A 4 3.80 8.12 8.63
C ILE A 4 4.63 7.59 9.81
N GLU A 5 5.42 6.53 9.59
CA GLU A 5 6.35 5.98 10.59
C GLU A 5 7.48 6.98 10.93
N TYR A 6 8.02 7.69 9.93
CA TYR A 6 9.02 8.74 10.16
C TYR A 6 8.50 9.88 11.05
N MET A 7 7.23 10.25 10.88
CA MET A 7 6.59 11.30 11.67
C MET A 7 6.31 10.87 13.11
N ASN A 8 6.01 9.59 13.34
CA ASN A 8 5.68 9.07 14.67
C ASN A 8 6.87 9.13 15.65
N ASP A 9 8.11 8.98 15.20
CA ASP A 9 9.28 9.06 16.09
C ASP A 9 10.06 10.38 15.96
N GLN A 10 10.69 10.58 14.80
CA GLN A 10 11.58 11.72 14.58
C GLN A 10 10.80 13.02 14.45
N GLY A 11 9.64 12.99 13.79
CA GLY A 11 8.79 14.15 13.61
C GLY A 11 8.23 14.69 14.91
N LEU A 12 7.70 13.82 15.78
CA LEU A 12 7.27 14.21 17.12
C LEU A 12 8.42 14.85 17.90
N LYS A 13 9.58 14.20 17.97
CA LYS A 13 10.76 14.75 18.67
C LYS A 13 11.20 16.10 18.12
N ALA A 14 11.18 16.28 16.81
CA ALA A 14 11.50 17.56 16.17
C ALA A 14 10.50 18.66 16.57
N MET A 15 9.20 18.37 16.55
CA MET A 15 8.15 19.28 17.00
C MET A 15 8.31 19.67 18.47
N TYR A 16 8.54 18.70 19.37
CA TYR A 16 8.80 18.98 20.78
C TYR A 16 10.01 19.89 20.98
N THR A 17 11.10 19.60 20.27
CA THR A 17 12.34 20.36 20.40
C THR A 17 12.17 21.78 19.85
N MET A 18 11.42 21.95 18.76
CA MET A 18 11.08 23.26 18.21
C MET A 18 10.20 24.06 19.17
N ILE A 19 9.14 23.46 19.73
CA ILE A 19 8.26 24.11 20.71
C ILE A 19 9.06 24.53 21.95
N HIS A 20 9.99 23.70 22.40
CA HIS A 20 10.85 24.00 23.55
C HIS A 20 11.84 25.14 23.25
N GLY A 21 12.40 25.17 22.04
CA GLY A 21 13.33 26.22 21.60
C GLY A 21 12.68 27.59 21.41
N ASN A 22 11.35 27.68 21.38
CA ASN A 22 10.60 28.90 21.10
C ASN A 22 9.62 29.27 22.24
N PRO A 23 10.13 29.65 23.44
CA PRO A 23 9.28 29.93 24.60
C PRO A 23 8.39 31.17 24.45
N ASN A 24 8.73 32.07 23.51
CA ASN A 24 7.97 33.30 23.23
C ASN A 24 6.77 33.06 22.31
N VAL A 25 6.60 31.84 21.76
CA VAL A 25 5.50 31.47 20.87
C VAL A 25 4.62 30.46 21.57
N ALA A 26 3.30 30.71 21.57
CA ALA A 26 2.31 29.77 22.07
C ALA A 26 1.84 28.84 20.94
N PHE A 27 1.77 27.55 21.22
CA PHE A 27 1.38 26.51 20.27
C PHE A 27 0.07 25.88 20.68
N ILE A 28 -0.81 25.65 19.71
CA ILE A 28 -2.00 24.82 19.85
C ILE A 28 -1.78 23.59 18.99
N TRP A 29 -1.83 22.41 19.60
CA TRP A 29 -1.63 21.14 18.89
C TRP A 29 -2.90 20.29 19.03
N ASN A 30 -3.60 20.08 17.91
CA ASN A 30 -4.68 19.11 17.84
C ASN A 30 -4.11 17.70 17.70
N VAL A 31 -4.39 16.84 18.67
CA VAL A 31 -3.86 15.49 18.76
C VAL A 31 -5.00 14.49 18.70
N GLU A 32 -5.13 13.84 17.55
CA GLU A 32 -5.98 12.66 17.37
C GLU A 32 -5.10 11.44 17.72
N GLN A 33 -5.34 10.84 18.89
CA GLN A 33 -4.75 9.54 19.28
C GLN A 33 -3.22 9.52 19.55
N LEU A 34 -2.73 10.35 20.47
CA LEU A 34 -1.46 10.00 21.14
C LEU A 34 -1.76 9.11 22.36
N GLU A 35 -1.16 7.93 22.42
CA GLU A 35 -1.18 7.07 23.62
C GLU A 35 -0.58 7.79 24.83
N GLN A 36 0.39 8.68 24.59
CA GLN A 36 0.99 9.56 25.59
C GLN A 36 1.00 11.00 25.08
N LEU A 37 0.23 11.86 25.74
CA LEU A 37 0.27 13.29 25.47
C LEU A 37 1.69 13.87 25.68
N PRO A 38 2.06 14.90 24.91
CA PRO A 38 3.08 15.86 25.31
C PRO A 38 3.05 16.18 26.80
N ALA A 39 4.21 16.12 27.44
CA ALA A 39 4.36 16.67 28.79
C ALA A 39 3.78 18.10 28.80
N LYS A 40 2.91 18.39 29.78
CA LYS A 40 2.24 19.70 29.87
C LYS A 40 3.30 20.81 29.95
N LYS A 41 3.22 21.79 29.04
CA LYS A 41 4.14 22.94 28.98
C LYS A 41 3.35 24.25 29.01
N PRO A 42 3.96 25.35 29.49
CA PRO A 42 3.27 26.64 29.55
C PRO A 42 2.96 27.22 28.16
N ASN A 43 3.76 26.90 27.14
CA ASN A 43 3.61 27.41 25.77
C ASN A 43 2.98 26.40 24.79
N LEU A 44 2.41 25.29 25.30
CA LEU A 44 1.74 24.27 24.47
C LEU A 44 0.37 23.92 25.06
N LEU A 45 -0.67 24.19 24.29
CA LEU A 45 -2.02 23.71 24.53
C LEU A 45 -2.30 22.50 23.64
N THR A 46 -2.45 21.32 24.23
CA THR A 46 -2.87 20.12 23.51
C THR A 46 -4.39 19.98 23.54
N LEU A 47 -4.99 19.83 22.37
CA LEU A 47 -6.42 19.65 22.18
C LEU A 47 -6.68 18.21 21.74
N HIS A 48 -7.59 17.52 22.42
CA HIS A 48 -8.14 16.24 21.96
C HIS A 48 -9.46 16.52 21.27
N VAL A 49 -9.41 16.99 20.01
CA VAL A 49 -10.60 17.58 19.43
C VAL A 49 -10.94 17.00 18.06
N ASN A 50 -12.19 16.55 18.00
CA ASN A 50 -13.08 16.46 16.85
C ASN A 50 -12.82 17.61 15.84
N GLN A 51 -12.79 17.30 14.54
CA GLN A 51 -12.38 18.20 13.44
C GLN A 51 -13.09 19.56 13.38
N SER A 52 -14.19 19.73 14.13
CA SER A 52 -15.01 20.95 14.19
C SER A 52 -14.34 22.22 14.73
N LEU A 53 -13.22 22.17 15.47
CA LEU A 53 -12.62 23.38 16.06
C LEU A 53 -11.59 24.10 15.17
N GLN A 54 -11.15 23.50 14.05
CA GLN A 54 -10.07 24.10 13.24
C GLN A 54 -10.44 25.50 12.76
N GLN A 55 -11.66 25.69 12.26
CA GLN A 55 -12.15 26.99 11.79
C GLN A 55 -12.22 28.01 12.93
N ASP A 56 -12.72 27.61 14.09
CA ASP A 56 -12.83 28.50 15.27
C ASP A 56 -11.44 28.93 15.75
N ILE A 57 -10.45 28.03 15.72
CA ILE A 57 -9.07 28.35 16.08
C ILE A 57 -8.46 29.32 15.08
N LEU A 58 -8.59 29.04 13.77
CA LEU A 58 -8.05 29.92 12.72
C LEU A 58 -8.71 31.30 12.71
N ALA A 59 -9.96 31.42 13.19
CA ALA A 59 -10.65 32.70 13.34
C ALA A 59 -10.08 33.60 14.45
N MET A 60 -9.27 33.05 15.36
CA MET A 60 -8.69 33.80 16.47
C MET A 60 -7.58 34.75 15.99
N GLN A 61 -7.66 36.03 16.38
CA GLN A 61 -6.71 37.08 15.94
C GLN A 61 -5.23 36.84 16.32
N TYR A 62 -5.01 35.99 17.32
CA TYR A 62 -3.68 35.63 17.82
C TYR A 62 -3.03 34.48 17.07
N VAL A 63 -3.74 33.77 16.19
CA VAL A 63 -3.12 32.75 15.35
C VAL A 63 -2.31 33.42 14.26
N LYS A 64 -1.00 33.19 14.27
CA LYS A 64 -0.04 33.80 13.34
C LYS A 64 0.54 32.83 12.32
N GLY A 65 0.27 31.53 12.46
CA GLY A 65 0.77 30.52 11.55
C GLY A 65 0.02 29.21 11.74
N PHE A 66 -0.04 28.42 10.68
CA PHE A 66 -0.71 27.13 10.66
C PHE A 66 0.18 26.07 10.01
N LEU A 67 0.52 25.01 10.74
CA LEU A 67 1.23 23.84 10.18
C LEU A 67 0.20 22.82 9.72
N ASN A 68 0.20 22.48 8.44
CA ASN A 68 -0.73 21.49 7.86
C ASN A 68 -0.06 20.69 6.73
N HIS A 69 -0.61 19.53 6.40
CA HIS A 69 -0.15 18.69 5.29
C HIS A 69 -0.47 19.23 3.89
N GLY A 70 -1.37 20.21 3.75
CA GLY A 70 -1.64 20.87 2.46
C GLY A 70 -2.85 20.35 1.71
N ASP A 71 -3.82 19.75 2.41
CA ASP A 71 -5.14 19.48 1.84
C ASP A 71 -5.84 20.79 1.43
N SER A 72 -6.68 20.71 0.41
CA SER A 72 -7.31 21.89 -0.17
C SER A 72 -8.31 22.59 0.76
N PHE A 73 -8.91 21.88 1.73
CA PHE A 73 -9.89 22.48 2.64
C PHE A 73 -9.19 23.33 3.69
N SER A 74 -8.18 22.78 4.38
CA SER A 74 -7.39 23.52 5.36
C SER A 74 -6.66 24.72 4.75
N LEU A 75 -6.19 24.62 3.50
CA LEU A 75 -5.60 25.77 2.80
C LEU A 75 -6.64 26.85 2.49
N GLN A 76 -7.87 26.48 2.13
CA GLN A 76 -8.95 27.45 1.93
C GLN A 76 -9.32 28.16 3.24
N GLU A 77 -9.35 27.43 4.36
CA GLU A 77 -9.60 28.00 5.69
C GLU A 77 -8.49 28.97 6.10
N ALA A 78 -7.22 28.59 5.90
CA ALA A 78 -6.09 29.47 6.15
C ALA A 78 -6.16 30.76 5.33
N ILE A 79 -6.51 30.67 4.05
CA ILE A 79 -6.72 31.86 3.19
C ILE A 79 -7.93 32.67 3.67
N HIS A 80 -9.02 32.02 4.06
CA HIS A 80 -10.24 32.68 4.53
C HIS A 80 -9.99 33.55 5.76
N TYR A 81 -9.15 33.06 6.68
CA TYR A 81 -8.77 33.75 7.92
C TYR A 81 -7.46 34.57 7.83
N GLY A 82 -6.73 34.47 6.71
CA GLY A 82 -5.53 35.27 6.48
C GLY A 82 -4.31 34.78 7.28
N VAL A 83 -4.19 33.47 7.50
CA VAL A 83 -3.12 32.84 8.28
C VAL A 83 -2.09 32.19 7.35
N PRO A 84 -0.78 32.49 7.48
CA PRO A 84 0.26 31.84 6.69
C PRO A 84 0.46 30.39 7.08
N VAL A 85 0.83 29.57 6.11
CA VAL A 85 0.88 28.12 6.27
C VAL A 85 2.29 27.56 6.14
N VAL A 86 2.67 26.65 7.03
CA VAL A 86 3.79 25.73 6.81
C VAL A 86 3.19 24.44 6.26
N VAL A 87 3.52 24.08 5.03
CA VAL A 87 2.95 22.93 4.34
C VAL A 87 3.91 21.75 4.39
N LEU A 88 3.46 20.61 4.91
CA LEU A 88 4.19 19.35 4.95
C LEU A 88 3.47 18.30 4.06
N PRO A 89 3.66 18.33 2.73
CA PRO A 89 2.95 17.45 1.82
C PRO A 89 3.35 15.97 2.01
N LEU A 90 2.35 15.10 2.07
CA LEU A 90 2.50 13.64 2.23
C LEU A 90 1.97 12.86 1.01
N LYS A 91 0.98 13.40 0.29
CA LYS A 91 0.34 12.79 -0.88
C LYS A 91 0.52 13.62 -2.14
N LEU A 92 0.32 13.00 -3.31
CA LEU A 92 0.57 13.60 -4.63
C LEU A 92 -0.13 14.96 -4.83
N GLU A 93 -1.40 15.07 -4.46
CA GLU A 93 -2.17 16.31 -4.59
C GLU A 93 -1.69 17.42 -3.65
N GLU A 94 -1.23 17.05 -2.46
CA GLU A 94 -0.72 17.97 -1.44
C GLU A 94 0.58 18.64 -1.91
N PHE A 95 1.43 17.94 -2.68
CA PHE A 95 2.62 18.54 -3.30
C PHE A 95 2.27 19.66 -4.27
N ASN A 96 1.26 19.46 -5.12
CA ASN A 96 0.79 20.50 -6.05
C ASN A 96 0.22 21.71 -5.29
N ASN A 97 -0.47 21.47 -4.18
CA ASN A 97 -0.99 22.53 -3.33
C ASN A 97 0.14 23.29 -2.62
N ALA A 98 1.14 22.58 -2.08
CA ALA A 98 2.31 23.17 -1.44
C ALA A 98 3.09 24.06 -2.41
N GLN A 99 3.28 23.62 -3.65
CA GLN A 99 3.91 24.41 -4.71
C GLN A 99 3.14 25.71 -4.97
N ARG A 100 1.81 25.65 -5.09
CA ARG A 100 0.96 26.84 -5.26
C ARG A 100 1.03 27.80 -4.07
N VAL A 101 1.14 27.27 -2.84
CA VAL A 101 1.34 28.08 -1.63
C VAL A 101 2.64 28.86 -1.70
N MET A 102 3.74 28.21 -2.12
CA MET A 102 5.04 28.88 -2.29
C MET A 102 5.02 29.91 -3.41
N GLU A 103 4.50 29.56 -4.60
CA GLU A 103 4.43 30.46 -5.77
C GLU A 103 3.62 31.73 -5.48
N ARG A 104 2.61 31.63 -4.62
CA ARG A 104 1.75 32.74 -4.22
C ARG A 104 2.23 33.46 -2.96
N ASN A 105 3.37 33.08 -2.39
CA ASN A 105 3.86 33.58 -1.10
C ASN A 105 2.79 33.49 0.00
N LEU A 106 2.06 32.38 0.10
CA LEU A 106 1.06 32.16 1.16
C LEU A 106 1.64 31.37 2.35
N GLY A 107 2.91 30.99 2.27
CA GLY A 107 3.52 30.11 3.24
C GLY A 107 4.83 29.51 2.75
N VAL A 108 5.32 28.52 3.49
CA VAL A 108 6.54 27.76 3.20
C VAL A 108 6.22 26.27 3.09
N MET A 109 6.95 25.55 2.23
CA MET A 109 6.88 24.10 2.14
C MET A 109 8.07 23.49 2.87
N LEU A 110 7.82 22.44 3.66
CA LEU A 110 8.84 21.57 4.23
C LEU A 110 8.71 20.18 3.61
N GLN A 111 9.83 19.56 3.25
CA GLN A 111 9.81 18.16 2.84
C GLN A 111 9.86 17.26 4.07
N VAL A 112 9.23 16.08 4.02
CA VAL A 112 9.27 15.11 5.13
C VAL A 112 10.70 14.76 5.55
N LYS A 113 11.62 14.62 4.58
CA LYS A 113 13.04 14.35 4.84
C LYS A 113 13.78 15.48 5.54
N GLU A 114 13.25 16.70 5.41
CA GLU A 114 13.80 17.90 6.02
C GLU A 114 13.13 18.20 7.36
N PHE A 115 12.13 17.43 7.80
CA PHE A 115 11.33 17.71 8.99
C PHE A 115 12.12 17.46 10.28
N ASN A 116 12.88 18.49 10.71
CA ASN A 116 13.73 18.48 11.89
C ASN A 116 13.62 19.81 12.63
N GLN A 117 14.28 19.92 13.79
CA GLN A 117 14.19 21.13 14.63
C GLN A 117 14.62 22.42 13.89
N SER A 118 15.73 22.37 13.13
CA SER A 118 16.26 23.54 12.44
C SER A 118 15.27 24.04 11.40
N SER A 119 14.83 23.16 10.49
CA SER A 119 13.92 23.52 9.41
C SER A 119 12.56 24.00 9.91
N LEU A 120 12.04 23.42 11.00
CA LEU A 120 10.81 23.87 11.63
C LEU A 120 10.97 25.25 12.27
N SER A 121 12.10 25.52 12.91
CA SER A 121 12.39 26.81 13.54
C SER A 121 12.60 27.90 12.48
N ASP A 122 13.29 27.55 11.38
CA ASP A 122 13.45 28.44 10.23
C ASP A 122 12.08 28.71 9.57
N ALA A 123 11.27 27.69 9.32
CA ALA A 123 9.92 27.86 8.76
C ALA A 123 9.03 28.74 9.66
N LEU A 124 9.06 28.52 10.97
CA LEU A 124 8.34 29.34 11.95
C LEU A 124 8.79 30.80 11.90
N THR A 125 10.10 31.05 11.93
CA THR A 125 10.66 32.41 11.86
C THR A 125 10.23 33.10 10.58
N ARG A 126 10.30 32.39 9.45
CA ARG A 126 9.94 32.95 8.14
C ARG A 126 8.47 33.36 8.07
N ILE A 127 7.53 32.51 8.51
CA ILE A 127 6.09 32.86 8.46
C ILE A 127 5.72 33.98 9.41
N LEU A 128 6.48 34.17 10.51
CA LEU A 128 6.22 35.20 11.51
C LEU A 128 6.84 36.55 11.13
N ASP A 129 8.04 36.54 10.54
CA ASP A 129 8.85 37.75 10.35
C ASP A 129 8.86 38.27 8.90
N GLU A 130 8.64 37.43 7.89
CA GLU A 130 8.68 37.88 6.49
C GLU A 130 7.36 38.55 6.05
N GLU A 131 7.37 39.87 5.90
CA GLU A 131 6.19 40.68 5.51
C GLU A 131 5.53 40.27 4.19
N ARG A 132 6.27 39.62 3.29
CA ARG A 132 5.73 39.16 2.00
C ARG A 132 4.56 38.20 2.17
N PHE A 133 4.56 37.38 3.22
CA PHE A 133 3.49 36.43 3.48
C PHE A 133 2.20 37.15 3.86
N ILE A 134 2.29 38.12 4.78
CA ILE A 134 1.15 38.92 5.22
C ILE A 134 0.54 39.71 4.06
N SER A 135 1.39 40.35 3.24
CA SER A 135 0.94 41.14 2.09
C SER A 135 0.22 40.27 1.05
N ALA A 136 0.77 39.10 0.73
CA ALA A 136 0.16 38.18 -0.22
C ALA A 136 -1.12 37.54 0.32
N LEU A 137 -1.15 37.17 1.60
CA LEU A 137 -2.35 36.65 2.26
C LEU A 137 -3.48 37.66 2.30
N HIS A 138 -3.20 38.92 2.61
CA HIS A 138 -4.22 39.97 2.59
C HIS A 138 -4.87 40.08 1.20
N GLN A 139 -4.05 40.05 0.13
CA GLN A 139 -4.58 40.04 -1.24
C GLN A 139 -5.38 38.77 -1.57
N ALA A 140 -4.89 37.61 -1.15
CA ALA A 140 -5.57 36.33 -1.40
C ALA A 140 -6.88 36.23 -0.63
N GLN A 141 -6.90 36.62 0.64
CA GLN A 141 -8.08 36.67 1.50
C GLN A 141 -9.12 37.64 0.93
N LEU A 142 -8.70 38.83 0.51
CA LEU A 142 -9.60 39.80 -0.13
C LEU A 142 -10.26 39.15 -1.35
N LYS A 143 -9.47 38.63 -2.30
CA LYS A 143 -9.99 37.94 -3.50
C LYS A 143 -10.91 36.76 -3.17
N PHE A 144 -10.59 35.98 -2.13
CA PHE A 144 -11.38 34.83 -1.71
C PHE A 144 -12.74 35.25 -1.15
N ARG A 145 -12.79 36.37 -0.41
CA ARG A 145 -14.02 36.86 0.24
C ARG A 145 -14.85 37.77 -0.66
N THR A 146 -14.24 38.50 -1.60
CA THR A 146 -14.91 39.52 -2.44
C THR A 146 -15.29 39.04 -3.82
N ARG A 147 -15.68 37.77 -3.96
CA ARG A 147 -16.24 37.24 -5.19
C ARG A 147 -17.58 37.92 -5.56
N PRO A 148 -17.85 38.20 -6.85
CA PRO A 148 -19.10 38.84 -7.29
C PRO A 148 -20.38 38.07 -6.92
N GLN A 149 -20.29 36.73 -6.85
CA GLN A 149 -21.38 35.84 -6.48
C GLN A 149 -20.87 34.89 -5.38
N SER A 150 -21.67 34.67 -4.33
CA SER A 150 -21.27 33.75 -3.25
C SER A 150 -21.18 32.31 -3.76
N ALA A 151 -20.42 31.43 -3.07
CA ALA A 151 -20.34 30.01 -3.44
C ALA A 151 -21.71 29.36 -3.43
N LEU A 152 -22.55 29.72 -2.45
CA LEU A 152 -23.88 29.14 -2.30
C LEU A 152 -24.78 29.56 -3.47
N GLU A 153 -24.85 30.85 -3.77
CA GLU A 153 -25.64 31.34 -4.90
C GLU A 153 -25.16 30.77 -6.22
N LEU A 154 -23.85 30.63 -6.42
CA LEU A 154 -23.29 30.02 -7.61
C LEU A 154 -23.67 28.54 -7.73
N ALA A 155 -23.60 27.80 -6.62
CA ALA A 155 -23.99 26.39 -6.58
C ALA A 155 -25.50 26.22 -6.85
N VAL A 156 -26.35 27.05 -6.24
CA VAL A 156 -27.80 27.08 -6.50
C VAL A 156 -28.06 27.37 -7.96
N TRP A 157 -27.42 28.40 -8.53
CA TRP A 157 -27.58 28.75 -9.94
C TRP A 157 -27.20 27.58 -10.85
N HIS A 158 -26.06 26.91 -10.62
CA HIS A 158 -25.66 25.74 -11.41
C HIS A 158 -26.69 24.60 -11.31
N ALA A 159 -27.22 24.34 -10.11
CA ALA A 159 -28.24 23.31 -9.90
C ALA A 159 -29.55 23.64 -10.62
N GLU A 160 -30.01 24.90 -10.54
CA GLU A 160 -31.21 25.36 -11.22
C GLU A 160 -31.09 25.24 -12.75
N GLN A 161 -29.95 25.68 -13.32
CA GLN A 161 -29.72 25.56 -14.76
C GLN A 161 -29.68 24.09 -15.22
N LEU A 162 -29.07 23.21 -14.43
CA LEU A 162 -29.02 21.79 -14.72
C LEU A 162 -30.41 21.14 -14.70
N ILE A 163 -31.28 21.55 -13.77
CA ILE A 163 -32.67 21.04 -13.67
C ILE A 163 -33.54 21.60 -14.79
N ALA A 164 -33.41 22.89 -15.09
CA ALA A 164 -34.24 23.58 -16.09
C ALA A 164 -33.92 23.13 -17.52
N GLU A 165 -32.63 23.06 -17.87
CA GLU A 165 -32.17 22.74 -19.22
C GLU A 165 -31.05 21.67 -19.21
N PRO A 166 -31.36 20.41 -18.85
CA PRO A 166 -30.36 19.36 -18.63
C PRO A 166 -29.47 19.06 -19.85
N ARG A 167 -30.01 19.26 -21.07
CA ARG A 167 -29.25 19.01 -22.31
C ARG A 167 -28.19 20.09 -22.56
N LEU A 168 -28.51 21.34 -22.26
CA LEU A 168 -27.61 22.48 -22.48
C LEU A 168 -26.54 22.55 -21.39
N PHE A 169 -26.93 22.30 -20.14
CA PHE A 169 -26.05 22.41 -18.97
C PHE A 169 -25.51 21.07 -18.48
N LYS A 170 -25.57 20.02 -19.31
CA LYS A 170 -25.02 18.69 -18.98
C LYS A 170 -23.57 18.75 -18.47
N HIS A 171 -22.77 19.68 -18.99
CA HIS A 171 -21.37 19.88 -18.59
C HIS A 171 -21.19 20.29 -17.12
N PHE A 172 -22.19 20.90 -16.47
CA PHE A 172 -22.16 21.15 -15.02
C PHE A 172 -22.31 19.88 -14.18
N ALA A 173 -22.92 18.83 -14.74
CA ALA A 173 -23.05 17.52 -14.11
C ALA A 173 -21.98 16.52 -14.54
N GLN A 174 -21.15 16.88 -15.52
CA GLN A 174 -20.10 16.00 -16.02
C GLN A 174 -18.77 16.36 -15.38
N THR A 175 -18.18 15.43 -14.63
CA THR A 175 -16.76 15.48 -14.30
C THR A 175 -15.94 15.36 -15.59
N GLU A 176 -14.78 16.04 -15.67
CA GLU A 176 -13.86 15.96 -16.83
C GLU A 176 -13.47 14.50 -17.20
N THR A 177 -13.65 13.55 -16.28
CA THR A 177 -13.52 12.12 -16.52
C THR A 177 -14.44 11.58 -17.63
N LEU A 178 -15.60 12.19 -17.88
CA LEU A 178 -16.52 11.80 -18.96
C LEU A 178 -16.18 12.43 -20.32
N ALA A 179 -15.29 13.42 -20.36
CA ALA A 179 -14.74 13.98 -21.60
C ALA A 179 -13.61 13.10 -22.19
N GLN A 180 -13.25 12.03 -21.49
CA GLN A 180 -12.20 11.11 -21.91
C GLN A 180 -12.70 10.13 -22.99
N ASN A 181 -11.78 9.66 -23.84
CA ASN A 181 -12.07 8.67 -24.87
C ASN A 181 -12.77 7.44 -24.27
N PHE A 182 -13.64 6.81 -25.06
CA PHE A 182 -14.44 5.63 -24.67
C PHE A 182 -13.63 4.57 -23.90
N PHE A 183 -12.37 4.34 -24.30
CA PHE A 183 -11.47 3.39 -23.64
C PHE A 183 -11.13 3.74 -22.19
N VAL A 184 -10.87 5.01 -21.90
CA VAL A 184 -10.51 5.48 -20.55
C VAL A 184 -11.76 5.60 -19.69
N ALA A 185 -12.87 6.09 -20.27
CA ALA A 185 -14.15 6.20 -19.57
C ALA A 185 -14.72 4.85 -19.10
N ASN A 186 -14.43 3.75 -19.82
CA ASN A 186 -14.82 2.39 -19.45
C ASN A 186 -13.67 1.59 -18.80
N SER A 187 -12.55 2.25 -18.46
CA SER A 187 -11.35 1.63 -17.89
C SER A 187 -10.84 0.41 -18.67
N LEU A 188 -11.07 0.38 -19.99
CA LEU A 188 -10.65 -0.73 -20.84
C LEU A 188 -9.13 -0.80 -20.91
N ASP A 189 -8.44 0.33 -20.84
CA ASP A 189 -6.98 0.42 -20.73
C ASP A 189 -6.46 -0.29 -19.47
N VAL A 190 -7.09 -0.07 -18.32
CA VAL A 190 -6.76 -0.76 -17.06
C VAL A 190 -7.09 -2.25 -17.13
N LEU A 191 -8.18 -2.64 -17.80
CA LEU A 191 -8.58 -4.03 -17.97
C LEU A 191 -7.74 -4.80 -19.00
N THR A 192 -7.05 -4.12 -19.92
CA THR A 192 -6.20 -4.79 -20.93
C THR A 192 -5.00 -5.50 -20.31
N VAL A 193 -4.34 -4.90 -19.32
CA VAL A 193 -3.17 -5.48 -18.65
C VAL A 193 -3.48 -6.82 -17.97
N PRO A 194 -4.49 -6.94 -17.08
CA PRO A 194 -4.85 -8.23 -16.47
C PRO A 194 -5.37 -9.24 -17.51
N LEU A 195 -6.06 -8.79 -18.57
CA LEU A 195 -6.50 -9.66 -19.66
C LEU A 195 -5.31 -10.29 -20.40
N ILE A 196 -4.27 -9.51 -20.72
CA ILE A 196 -3.05 -10.02 -21.36
C ILE A 196 -2.33 -11.03 -20.45
N VAL A 197 -2.23 -10.73 -19.15
CA VAL A 197 -1.63 -11.65 -18.17
C VAL A 197 -2.42 -12.96 -18.08
N LEU A 198 -3.76 -12.89 -18.05
CA LEU A 198 -4.62 -14.07 -18.03
C LEU A 198 -4.45 -14.90 -19.30
N LEU A 199 -4.43 -14.28 -20.49
CA LEU A 199 -4.22 -14.96 -21.75
C LEU A 199 -2.84 -15.63 -21.81
N ALA A 200 -1.79 -14.95 -21.34
CA ALA A 200 -0.45 -15.53 -21.25
C ALA A 200 -0.41 -16.74 -20.31
N ALA A 201 -1.11 -16.68 -19.17
CA ALA A 201 -1.22 -17.80 -18.24
C ALA A 201 -1.96 -18.99 -18.87
N VAL A 202 -3.06 -18.74 -19.58
CA VAL A 202 -3.82 -19.79 -20.30
C VAL A 202 -2.97 -20.44 -21.39
N VAL A 203 -2.25 -19.66 -22.20
CA VAL A 203 -1.36 -20.17 -23.24
C VAL A 203 -0.22 -20.99 -22.63
N SER A 204 0.38 -20.50 -21.54
CA SER A 204 1.42 -21.22 -20.80
C SER A 204 0.92 -22.58 -20.29
N LEU A 205 -0.29 -22.61 -19.72
CA LEU A 205 -0.92 -23.83 -19.24
C LEU A 205 -1.24 -24.81 -20.38
N ALA A 206 -1.77 -24.32 -21.50
CA ALA A 206 -2.05 -25.14 -22.67
C ALA A 206 -0.77 -25.76 -23.25
N ASN A 207 0.31 -24.97 -23.33
CA ASN A 207 1.64 -25.46 -23.73
C ASN A 207 2.17 -26.52 -22.76
N LEU A 208 2.01 -26.31 -21.45
CA LEU A 208 2.41 -27.29 -20.43
C LEU A 208 1.65 -28.62 -20.62
N VAL A 209 0.32 -28.58 -20.78
CA VAL A 209 -0.49 -29.78 -21.03
C VAL A 209 -0.08 -30.48 -22.31
N TYR A 210 0.17 -29.73 -23.39
CA TYR A 210 0.64 -30.29 -24.66
C TYR A 210 2.01 -30.98 -24.51
N VAL A 211 2.94 -30.38 -23.78
CA VAL A 211 4.26 -30.97 -23.48
C VAL A 211 4.12 -32.24 -22.64
N LEU A 212 3.22 -32.26 -21.64
CA LEU A 212 2.96 -33.45 -20.83
C LEU A 212 2.35 -34.59 -21.66
N TYR A 213 1.38 -34.28 -22.52
CA TYR A 213 0.74 -35.26 -23.39
C TYR A 213 1.72 -35.86 -24.42
N THR A 214 2.51 -35.01 -25.08
CA THR A 214 3.50 -35.46 -26.07
C THR A 214 4.75 -36.08 -25.43
N GLY A 215 5.14 -35.64 -24.22
CA GLY A 215 6.22 -36.22 -23.43
C GLY A 215 5.89 -37.63 -22.92
N GLY A 216 4.64 -37.87 -22.51
CA GLY A 216 4.13 -39.20 -22.16
C GLY A 216 4.18 -40.19 -23.33
N SER A 217 3.77 -39.74 -24.53
CA SER A 217 3.80 -40.55 -25.76
C SER A 217 5.23 -40.93 -26.19
N LYS A 218 6.20 -40.00 -26.13
CA LYS A 218 7.62 -40.29 -26.43
C LYS A 218 8.24 -41.26 -25.42
N ARG A 219 7.86 -41.17 -24.14
CA ARG A 219 8.34 -42.09 -23.08
C ARG A 219 7.81 -43.52 -23.30
N GLN A 220 6.54 -43.67 -23.68
CA GLN A 220 5.96 -44.98 -24.03
C GLN A 220 6.63 -45.60 -25.26
N GLN A 221 6.85 -44.84 -26.34
CA GLN A 221 7.55 -45.37 -27.53
C GLN A 221 9.00 -45.78 -27.24
N THR A 222 9.68 -45.07 -26.34
CA THR A 222 11.06 -45.40 -25.94
C THR A 222 11.09 -46.67 -25.08
N LEU A 223 10.14 -46.82 -24.16
CA LEU A 223 9.95 -48.04 -23.36
C LEU A 223 9.62 -49.25 -24.23
N GLU A 224 8.69 -49.13 -25.18
CA GLU A 224 8.37 -50.22 -26.12
C GLU A 224 9.58 -50.61 -26.98
N LYS A 225 10.34 -49.65 -27.51
CA LYS A 225 11.58 -49.92 -28.26
C LYS A 225 12.65 -50.59 -27.40
N ALA A 226 12.77 -50.23 -26.13
CA ALA A 226 13.69 -50.87 -25.18
C ALA A 226 13.26 -52.31 -24.85
N VAL A 227 11.97 -52.56 -24.66
CA VAL A 227 11.40 -53.91 -24.45
C VAL A 227 11.57 -54.78 -25.71
N LEU A 228 11.33 -54.24 -26.91
CA LEU A 228 11.56 -54.95 -28.17
C LEU A 228 13.05 -55.29 -28.37
N LYS A 229 13.98 -54.40 -28.00
CA LYS A 229 15.42 -54.68 -28.04
C LYS A 229 15.80 -55.79 -27.06
N LYS A 230 15.26 -55.81 -25.83
CA LYS A 230 15.47 -56.91 -24.87
C LYS A 230 14.94 -58.24 -25.40
N ARG A 231 13.73 -58.26 -25.98
CA ARG A 231 13.16 -59.46 -26.64
C ARG A 231 13.99 -59.97 -27.82
N LYS A 232 14.54 -59.08 -28.66
CA LYS A 232 15.44 -59.47 -29.76
C LYS A 232 16.80 -59.98 -29.28
N LYS A 233 17.31 -59.51 -28.13
CA LYS A 233 18.54 -60.02 -27.51
C LYS A 233 18.34 -61.44 -26.93
N SER A 234 17.18 -61.72 -26.34
CA SER A 234 16.79 -63.05 -25.84
C SER A 234 16.55 -64.07 -26.97
N LYS A 235 16.06 -63.66 -28.15
CA LYS A 235 15.93 -64.55 -29.33
C LYS A 235 17.25 -64.83 -30.07
N LYS A 236 18.37 -64.18 -29.69
CA LYS A 236 19.67 -64.34 -30.36
C LYS A 236 20.63 -65.30 -29.64
N SER A 237 20.24 -65.87 -28.51
CA SER A 237 20.93 -67.01 -27.89
C SER A 237 20.34 -68.32 -28.41
N SER A 238 21.15 -69.10 -29.11
CA SER A 238 20.87 -70.46 -29.59
C SER A 238 20.59 -71.44 -28.44
N PRO A 239 19.87 -72.56 -28.70
CA PRO A 239 19.53 -73.52 -27.65
C PRO A 239 20.77 -74.31 -27.25
N GLN A 240 21.17 -74.22 -25.98
CA GLN A 240 22.14 -75.15 -25.39
C GLN A 240 21.41 -76.44 -25.00
N THR A 241 22.02 -77.56 -25.37
CA THR A 241 21.61 -78.94 -25.12
C THR A 241 21.31 -79.20 -23.65
N PHE A 242 20.10 -79.69 -23.38
CA PHE A 242 19.72 -80.22 -22.08
C PHE A 242 20.36 -81.60 -21.87
N THR A 243 21.17 -81.74 -20.82
CA THR A 243 21.35 -83.02 -20.12
C THR A 243 20.59 -82.93 -18.79
N PRO A 244 19.77 -83.92 -18.42
CA PRO A 244 19.03 -83.87 -17.17
C PRO A 244 19.98 -84.22 -16.02
N VAL A 245 20.26 -83.25 -15.16
CA VAL A 245 20.80 -83.52 -13.82
C VAL A 245 19.66 -83.30 -12.83
N ASN A 246 19.17 -84.39 -12.25
CA ASN A 246 18.28 -84.34 -11.10
C ASN A 246 19.05 -83.75 -9.92
N VAL A 247 18.74 -82.52 -9.53
CA VAL A 247 19.12 -81.96 -8.23
C VAL A 247 17.83 -81.62 -7.50
N THR A 248 17.51 -82.44 -6.51
CA THR A 248 16.48 -82.16 -5.51
C THR A 248 16.95 -80.98 -4.66
N LEU A 249 16.42 -79.78 -4.89
CA LEU A 249 16.61 -78.66 -3.98
C LEU A 249 15.59 -78.77 -2.85
N LYS A 250 16.10 -79.04 -1.64
CA LYS A 250 15.37 -78.96 -0.38
C LYS A 250 14.79 -77.54 -0.24
N LEU A 251 13.50 -77.45 0.07
CA LEU A 251 12.89 -76.22 0.54
C LEU A 251 13.41 -75.95 1.96
N GLU A 252 14.34 -75.00 2.11
CA GLU A 252 14.52 -74.29 3.38
C GLU A 252 13.60 -73.06 3.36
N THR A 253 12.34 -73.30 3.70
CA THR A 253 11.31 -72.27 3.87
C THR A 253 11.33 -71.62 5.25
N SER A 254 12.29 -71.96 6.13
CA SER A 254 12.34 -71.42 7.50
C SER A 254 13.08 -70.09 7.59
N GLU A 255 14.21 -69.91 6.89
CA GLU A 255 15.00 -68.68 7.01
C GLU A 255 14.31 -67.46 6.37
N LEU A 256 13.62 -67.65 5.24
CA LEU A 256 12.91 -66.56 4.56
C LEU A 256 11.63 -66.11 5.28
N LEU A 257 11.04 -66.94 6.15
CA LEU A 257 9.88 -66.55 6.95
C LEU A 257 10.28 -65.84 8.25
N GLU A 258 11.47 -66.10 8.76
CA GLU A 258 12.00 -65.43 9.95
C GLU A 258 12.49 -64.01 9.62
N ASP A 259 13.14 -63.83 8.47
CA ASP A 259 13.54 -62.50 7.97
C ASP A 259 12.33 -61.60 7.67
N LEU A 260 11.25 -62.14 7.08
CA LEU A 260 10.05 -61.36 6.78
C LEU A 260 9.30 -60.92 8.04
N ASN A 261 9.30 -61.75 9.09
CA ASN A 261 8.64 -61.40 10.36
C ASN A 261 9.43 -60.36 11.15
N ASN A 262 10.76 -60.39 11.10
CA ASN A 262 11.59 -59.39 11.77
C ASN A 262 11.48 -58.01 11.09
N GLU A 263 11.37 -57.97 9.76
CA GLU A 263 11.20 -56.72 9.00
C GLU A 263 9.81 -56.08 9.22
N ILE A 264 8.78 -56.89 9.49
CA ILE A 264 7.43 -56.39 9.85
C ILE A 264 7.40 -55.84 11.29
N LEU A 265 8.09 -56.49 12.24
CA LEU A 265 8.15 -56.05 13.64
C LEU A 265 8.93 -54.72 13.80
N GLU A 266 10.01 -54.51 13.05
CA GLU A 266 10.74 -53.23 13.06
C GLU A 266 9.90 -52.06 12.50
N GLY A 267 9.06 -52.32 11.48
CA GLY A 267 8.17 -51.31 10.90
C GLY A 267 7.01 -50.90 11.82
N GLU A 268 6.51 -51.80 12.65
CA GLU A 268 5.44 -51.49 13.62
C GLU A 268 5.96 -50.72 14.85
N GLU A 269 7.20 -50.96 15.30
CA GLU A 269 7.82 -50.16 16.38
C GLU A 269 8.13 -48.71 15.96
N GLU A 270 8.47 -48.46 14.71
CA GLU A 270 8.73 -47.11 14.19
C GLU A 270 7.45 -46.26 14.11
N LEU A 271 6.31 -46.88 13.81
CA LEU A 271 5.01 -46.21 13.77
C LEU A 271 4.50 -45.83 15.16
N LEU A 272 4.76 -46.65 16.18
CA LEU A 272 4.34 -46.38 17.56
C LEU A 272 5.19 -45.31 18.26
N LYS A 273 6.45 -45.08 17.84
CA LYS A 273 7.30 -43.98 18.36
C LYS A 273 7.00 -42.61 17.75
N GLY A 274 6.18 -42.54 16.70
CA GLY A 274 5.80 -41.30 16.01
C GLY A 274 4.63 -40.52 16.63
N GLU A 275 3.82 -41.16 17.50
CA GLU A 275 2.61 -40.55 18.06
C GLU A 275 2.79 -39.86 19.42
N GLU A 276 3.95 -39.99 20.09
CA GLU A 276 4.24 -39.28 21.35
C GLU A 276 5.18 -38.08 21.12
N LYS A 277 4.64 -36.96 20.61
CA LYS A 277 5.22 -35.62 20.82
C LYS A 277 4.16 -34.68 21.42
N PRO A 278 4.42 -34.09 22.60
CA PRO A 278 3.44 -33.24 23.27
C PRO A 278 3.31 -31.87 22.58
N LEU A 279 2.07 -31.35 22.57
CA LEU A 279 1.68 -30.01 22.13
C LEU A 279 2.34 -28.93 23.00
N GLU A 280 3.18 -28.08 22.43
CA GLU A 280 3.58 -26.82 23.06
C GLU A 280 2.49 -25.75 22.82
N GLU A 281 1.90 -25.28 23.92
CA GLU A 281 1.03 -24.11 24.02
C GLU A 281 1.74 -22.85 23.53
N LYS A 282 1.14 -22.16 22.56
CA LYS A 282 1.52 -20.80 22.20
C LYS A 282 0.61 -19.83 22.94
N LYS A 283 1.17 -19.19 23.98
CA LYS A 283 0.55 -18.12 24.76
C LYS A 283 0.19 -16.92 23.90
N GLU A 284 -0.98 -16.36 24.20
CA GLU A 284 -1.41 -15.00 23.88
C GLU A 284 -0.50 -13.98 24.57
N ASP A 285 -0.05 -12.99 23.81
CA ASP A 285 0.11 -11.57 24.17
C ASP A 285 0.33 -10.76 22.87
#